data_AF-A0A212DCN7-F1
#
_entry.id   AF-A0A212DCN7-F1
#
_cell.length_a   1.000
_cell.length_b   1.000
_cell.length_c   1.000
_cell.angle_alpha   90.00
_cell.angle_beta   90.00
_cell.angle_gamma   90.00
#
_symmetry.space_group_name_H-M   'P 1'
#
loop_
_entity.id
_entity.type
_entity.pdbx_description
1 polymer ?
#
loop_
_entity_poly.entity_id
_entity_poly.type
_entity_poly.pdbx_seq_one_letter_code
_entity_poly.pdbx_strand_id
1 'polypeptide(L)'
;MACARPLISVYSEKGESSGKNLTLPAVFKAPIRPDIVNFVHTNLRKNNRQPYAVSELAGHQTSAESWDNGIIKAFRNIPGITLLNVSKLNILKLAPGGHVGRFCIWTESAFRKLDELYGTWRKAASLKSNYNLPMHKMLNTDLSRILKSPEIQRALRAPCKKIHRRVLKKNPLKNLRIMLKLNPYAKTMRRNTILRQAKNHKIRMDKAAAALEAKSDQKGVEGKKPVVGNKEKKAVGDKKLKKPVVGKKAAGTKKPAAEKKPTEKKPTSEEKKAAA
;
A
#
# COMPACT_ATOMS: atom_id res chain seq x y z
N MET A 1 33.55 -20.79 -10.17
CA MET A 1 32.21 -20.71 -9.51
C MET A 1 31.18 -21.20 -10.50
N ALA A 2 30.47 -22.29 -10.18
CA ALA A 2 29.54 -22.92 -11.13
C ALA A 2 28.10 -22.75 -10.62
N CYS A 3 27.29 -22.00 -11.35
CA CYS A 3 25.84 -22.15 -11.27
C CYS A 3 25.49 -23.47 -11.97
N ALA A 4 24.68 -24.34 -11.34
CA ALA A 4 24.37 -25.65 -11.89
C ALA A 4 23.66 -25.53 -13.25
N ARG A 5 24.11 -26.34 -14.21
CA ARG A 5 23.56 -26.44 -15.57
C ARG A 5 22.81 -27.76 -15.69
N PRO A 6 21.46 -27.78 -15.70
CA PRO A 6 20.70 -29.01 -15.79
C PRO A 6 20.82 -29.64 -17.18
N LEU A 7 20.46 -30.93 -17.26
CA LEU A 7 20.23 -31.63 -18.52
C LEU A 7 18.81 -31.35 -19.02
N ILE A 8 18.67 -31.18 -20.32
CA ILE A 8 17.43 -30.85 -21.03
C ILE A 8 17.18 -31.93 -22.07
N SER A 9 15.99 -32.49 -22.06
CA SER A 9 15.56 -33.51 -23.01
C SER A 9 15.25 -32.90 -24.38
N VAL A 10 15.70 -33.57 -25.44
CA VAL A 10 15.35 -33.24 -26.82
C VAL A 10 14.02 -33.90 -27.18
N TYR A 11 13.09 -33.16 -27.74
CA TYR A 11 11.79 -33.67 -28.17
C TYR A 11 11.81 -34.09 -29.64
N SER A 12 11.06 -35.14 -29.97
CA SER A 12 10.79 -35.57 -31.33
C SER A 12 9.71 -34.69 -31.97
N GLU A 13 9.54 -34.79 -33.29
CA GLU A 13 8.50 -34.06 -34.03
C GLU A 13 7.08 -34.43 -33.58
N LYS A 14 6.91 -35.59 -32.94
CA LYS A 14 5.64 -36.07 -32.38
C LYS A 14 5.34 -35.48 -31.00
N GLY A 15 6.25 -34.68 -30.43
CA GLY A 15 6.07 -34.08 -29.11
C GLY A 15 6.45 -34.99 -27.94
N GLU A 16 7.07 -36.14 -28.21
CA GLU A 16 7.58 -37.06 -27.20
C GLU A 16 9.07 -36.84 -26.92
N SER A 17 9.56 -37.24 -25.75
CA SER A 17 10.99 -37.17 -25.45
C SER A 17 11.76 -38.19 -26.29
N SER A 18 12.78 -37.74 -27.01
CA SER A 18 13.63 -38.60 -27.86
C SER A 18 14.62 -39.44 -27.06
N GLY A 19 14.65 -39.32 -25.72
CA GLY A 19 15.62 -39.96 -24.84
C GLY A 19 17.02 -39.30 -24.84
N LYS A 20 17.30 -38.41 -25.79
CA LYS A 20 18.56 -37.65 -25.84
C LYS A 20 18.51 -36.47 -24.89
N ASN A 21 19.62 -36.24 -24.18
CA ASN A 21 19.77 -35.15 -23.23
C ASN A 21 20.94 -34.24 -23.59
N LEU A 22 20.74 -32.94 -23.44
CA LEU A 22 21.74 -31.89 -23.65
C LEU A 22 21.97 -31.10 -22.37
N THR A 23 23.21 -30.75 -22.07
CA THR A 23 23.51 -29.82 -20.98
C THR A 23 23.08 -28.40 -21.37
N LEU A 24 22.34 -27.70 -20.50
CA LEU A 24 21.94 -26.30 -20.72
C LEU A 24 23.18 -25.41 -21.00
N PRO A 25 23.27 -24.70 -22.15
CA PRO A 25 24.36 -23.77 -22.44
C PRO A 25 24.52 -22.67 -21.38
N ALA A 26 25.77 -22.24 -21.14
CA ALA A 26 26.04 -21.24 -20.10
C ALA A 26 25.40 -19.87 -20.39
N VAL A 27 25.14 -19.54 -21.66
CA VAL A 27 24.48 -18.30 -22.08
C VAL A 27 23.08 -18.13 -21.48
N PHE A 28 22.34 -19.21 -21.22
CA PHE A 28 21.03 -19.13 -20.58
C PHE A 28 21.09 -18.81 -19.08
N LYS A 29 22.29 -18.91 -18.48
CA LYS A 29 22.54 -18.49 -17.11
C LYS A 29 23.13 -17.09 -17.03
N ALA A 30 23.36 -16.40 -18.15
CA ALA A 30 23.89 -15.04 -18.15
C ALA A 30 22.97 -14.06 -17.40
N PRO A 31 23.53 -12.98 -16.81
CA PRO A 31 22.73 -12.01 -16.04
C PRO A 31 21.70 -11.30 -16.92
N ILE A 32 20.44 -11.31 -16.49
CA ILE A 32 19.34 -10.65 -17.20
C ILE A 32 19.35 -9.16 -16.87
N ARG A 33 19.53 -8.32 -17.89
CA ARG A 33 19.56 -6.86 -17.78
C ARG A 33 18.56 -6.21 -18.75
N PRO A 34 17.28 -6.03 -18.34
CA PRO A 34 16.25 -5.47 -19.22
C PRO A 34 16.55 -4.02 -19.60
N ASP A 35 17.26 -3.29 -18.74
CA ASP A 35 17.77 -1.94 -18.97
C ASP A 35 18.72 -1.88 -20.18
N ILE A 36 19.73 -2.76 -20.22
CA ILE A 36 20.66 -2.83 -21.36
C ILE A 36 19.93 -3.31 -22.61
N VAL A 37 19.08 -4.32 -22.49
CA VAL A 37 18.33 -4.85 -23.63
C VAL A 37 17.49 -3.74 -24.28
N ASN A 38 16.74 -2.98 -23.48
CA ASN A 38 15.91 -1.90 -23.99
C ASN A 38 16.75 -0.76 -24.60
N PHE A 39 17.87 -0.39 -23.96
CA PHE A 39 18.78 0.63 -24.47
C PHE A 39 19.36 0.25 -25.84
N VAL A 40 19.90 -0.97 -25.96
CA VAL A 40 20.46 -1.47 -27.22
C VAL A 40 19.37 -1.63 -28.29
N HIS A 41 18.20 -2.16 -27.92
CA HIS A 41 17.06 -2.31 -28.83
C HIS A 41 16.64 -0.95 -29.41
N THR A 42 16.48 0.07 -28.56
CA THR A 42 16.05 1.40 -28.97
C THR A 42 17.03 2.03 -29.96
N ASN A 43 18.33 1.88 -29.72
CA ASN A 43 19.36 2.44 -30.61
C ASN A 43 19.42 1.67 -31.94
N LEU A 44 19.42 0.34 -31.93
CA LEU A 44 19.46 -0.45 -33.16
C LEU A 44 18.18 -0.32 -34.00
N ARG A 45 17.02 -0.11 -33.35
CA ARG A 45 15.75 0.16 -34.04
C ARG A 45 15.74 1.52 -34.75
N LYS A 46 16.63 2.45 -34.41
CA LYS A 46 16.74 3.70 -35.16
C LYS A 46 17.47 3.50 -36.50
N ASN A 47 18.37 2.52 -36.57
CA ASN A 47 19.24 2.31 -37.74
C ASN A 47 18.50 1.80 -38.99
N ASN A 48 17.31 1.20 -38.85
CA ASN A 48 16.50 0.74 -39.99
C ASN A 48 15.43 1.75 -40.41
N ARG A 49 15.42 2.96 -39.82
CA ARG A 49 14.51 4.02 -40.23
C ARG A 49 15.01 4.61 -41.55
N GLN A 50 14.12 4.72 -42.52
CA GLN A 50 14.39 5.54 -43.69
C GLN A 50 14.29 7.02 -43.28
N PRO A 51 15.25 7.86 -43.71
CA PRO A 51 15.13 9.29 -43.50
C PRO A 51 13.87 9.76 -44.23
N TYR A 52 13.08 10.57 -43.55
CA TYR A 52 11.98 11.31 -44.14
C TYR A 52 12.23 12.77 -43.84
N ALA A 53 12.06 13.60 -44.86
CA ALA A 53 12.05 15.04 -44.75
C ALA A 53 10.84 15.52 -45.56
N VAL A 54 10.36 16.71 -45.24
CA VAL A 54 9.44 17.39 -46.15
C VAL A 54 10.22 17.65 -47.44
N SER A 55 9.58 17.47 -48.60
CA SER A 55 10.19 17.87 -49.87
C SER A 55 10.55 19.35 -49.80
N GLU A 56 11.76 19.72 -50.21
CA GLU A 56 12.16 21.12 -50.31
C GLU A 56 11.20 21.93 -51.22
N LEU A 57 10.52 21.24 -52.14
CA LEU A 57 9.53 21.76 -53.09
C LEU A 57 8.08 21.39 -52.71
N ALA A 58 7.77 21.04 -51.46
CA ALA A 58 6.41 20.66 -51.06
C ALA A 58 5.39 21.76 -51.44
N GLY A 59 4.61 21.50 -52.49
CA GLY A 59 3.81 22.50 -53.23
C GLY A 59 3.98 22.46 -54.76
N HIS A 60 4.97 21.74 -55.30
CA HIS A 60 5.32 21.75 -56.73
C HIS A 60 5.50 20.35 -57.35
N GLN A 61 4.41 19.67 -57.71
CA GLN A 61 4.32 18.62 -58.76
C GLN A 61 4.24 17.13 -58.32
N THR A 62 3.78 16.34 -59.29
CA THR A 62 2.85 15.19 -59.24
C THR A 62 3.51 13.80 -59.48
N SER A 63 2.67 12.75 -59.52
CA SER A 63 2.88 11.31 -59.18
C SER A 63 3.70 10.39 -60.12
N ALA A 64 4.32 9.33 -59.55
CA ALA A 64 4.34 7.94 -60.10
C ALA A 64 4.90 6.87 -59.11
N GLU A 65 4.48 5.61 -59.28
CA GLU A 65 4.64 4.41 -58.41
C GLU A 65 5.77 3.43 -58.84
N SER A 66 6.15 2.46 -57.97
CA SER A 66 6.14 1.00 -58.26
C SER A 66 6.59 0.13 -57.06
N TRP A 67 6.38 -1.21 -57.13
CA TRP A 67 6.46 -2.23 -56.07
C TRP A 67 7.61 -3.25 -56.26
N ASP A 68 7.93 -4.05 -55.22
CA ASP A 68 8.94 -5.14 -55.33
C ASP A 68 8.70 -6.43 -54.49
N ASN A 69 9.35 -7.53 -54.92
CA ASN A 69 8.95 -8.96 -54.81
C ASN A 69 9.73 -9.84 -53.79
N GLY A 70 9.07 -10.86 -53.19
CA GLY A 70 9.56 -11.62 -52.00
C GLY A 70 9.88 -13.13 -52.16
N ILE A 71 10.85 -13.62 -51.35
CA ILE A 71 11.40 -15.01 -51.38
C ILE A 71 11.34 -15.68 -50.00
N ILE A 72 10.21 -16.32 -49.65
CA ILE A 72 10.10 -17.14 -48.43
C ILE A 72 8.86 -18.02 -48.28
N LYS A 73 8.96 -19.35 -48.27
CA LYS A 73 7.75 -20.18 -48.49
C LYS A 73 7.36 -21.26 -47.47
N ALA A 74 8.20 -21.74 -46.54
CA ALA A 74 7.78 -22.83 -45.61
C ALA A 74 7.13 -22.35 -44.29
N PHE A 75 7.88 -21.77 -43.35
CA PHE A 75 7.33 -21.27 -42.07
C PHE A 75 6.92 -19.80 -42.09
N ARG A 76 7.24 -19.07 -43.17
CA ARG A 76 6.91 -17.64 -43.26
C ARG A 76 5.45 -17.36 -43.59
N ASN A 77 4.69 -18.38 -44.02
CA ASN A 77 3.24 -18.25 -44.25
C ASN A 77 2.41 -18.38 -42.96
N ILE A 78 3.02 -18.78 -41.84
CA ILE A 78 2.32 -18.85 -40.56
C ILE A 78 2.48 -17.49 -39.86
N PRO A 79 1.39 -16.75 -39.59
CA PRO A 79 1.48 -15.45 -38.96
C PRO A 79 2.05 -15.54 -37.53
N GLY A 80 2.87 -14.57 -37.14
CA GLY A 80 3.47 -14.48 -35.81
C GLY A 80 4.78 -15.25 -35.61
N ILE A 81 5.15 -16.15 -36.54
CA ILE A 81 6.43 -16.86 -36.50
C ILE A 81 7.54 -16.00 -37.10
N THR A 82 8.74 -16.04 -36.50
CA THR A 82 9.93 -15.47 -37.13
C THR A 82 11.10 -16.44 -37.05
N LEU A 83 11.78 -16.64 -38.16
CA LEU A 83 12.97 -17.48 -38.23
C LEU A 83 14.24 -16.68 -37.91
N LEU A 84 15.15 -17.27 -37.15
CA LEU A 84 16.45 -16.71 -36.78
C LEU A 84 17.54 -17.79 -36.88
N ASN A 85 18.70 -17.41 -37.41
CA ASN A 85 19.89 -18.27 -37.42
C ASN A 85 20.74 -17.98 -36.18
N VAL A 86 21.26 -19.02 -35.52
CA VAL A 86 22.10 -18.93 -34.31
C VAL A 86 23.37 -18.11 -34.52
N SER A 87 23.96 -18.17 -35.71
CA SER A 87 25.14 -17.37 -36.03
C SER A 87 24.83 -15.88 -36.24
N LYS A 88 23.57 -15.54 -36.50
CA LYS A 88 23.09 -14.17 -36.81
C LYS A 88 21.88 -13.82 -35.94
N LEU A 89 22.01 -13.97 -34.62
CA LEU A 89 20.96 -13.60 -33.68
C LEU A 89 20.76 -12.09 -33.65
N ASN A 90 19.50 -11.66 -33.73
CA ASN A 90 19.13 -10.24 -33.76
C ASN A 90 18.28 -9.88 -32.54
N ILE A 91 18.72 -8.87 -31.78
CA ILE A 91 18.02 -8.39 -30.59
C ILE A 91 16.63 -7.83 -30.91
N LEU A 92 16.42 -7.25 -32.10
CA LEU A 92 15.12 -6.70 -32.52
C LEU A 92 14.06 -7.79 -32.67
N LYS A 93 14.49 -9.03 -32.97
CA LYS A 93 13.62 -10.18 -33.10
C LYS A 93 13.56 -10.99 -31.80
N LEU A 94 14.63 -11.08 -31.02
CA LEU A 94 14.60 -11.79 -29.72
C LEU A 94 13.83 -11.02 -28.64
N ALA A 95 13.89 -9.68 -28.65
CA ALA A 95 13.21 -8.81 -27.70
C ALA A 95 12.36 -7.76 -28.45
N PRO A 96 11.21 -8.14 -29.04
CA PRO A 96 10.35 -7.20 -29.75
C PRO A 96 9.87 -6.11 -28.79
N GLY A 97 10.02 -4.84 -29.20
CA GLY A 97 9.69 -3.69 -28.37
C GLY A 97 10.61 -3.46 -27.16
N GLY A 98 11.74 -4.18 -27.06
CA GLY A 98 12.67 -4.05 -25.93
C GLY A 98 12.30 -4.89 -24.71
N HIS A 99 11.24 -5.70 -24.77
CA HIS A 99 10.86 -6.63 -23.72
C HIS A 99 11.58 -7.98 -23.88
N VAL A 100 12.20 -8.47 -22.80
CA VAL A 100 12.84 -9.79 -22.75
C VAL A 100 11.80 -10.91 -22.60
N GLY A 101 12.17 -12.14 -22.97
CA GLY A 101 11.34 -13.32 -22.71
C GLY A 101 10.46 -13.77 -23.87
N ARG A 102 10.87 -13.54 -25.12
CA ARG A 102 10.19 -14.12 -26.28
C ARG A 102 10.32 -15.64 -26.29
N PHE A 103 9.21 -16.33 -26.50
CA PHE A 103 9.20 -17.78 -26.68
C PHE A 103 10.03 -18.17 -27.91
N CYS A 104 11.04 -19.02 -27.70
CA CYS A 104 11.97 -19.47 -28.73
C CYS A 104 11.96 -21.00 -28.79
N ILE A 105 11.87 -21.55 -30.00
CA ILE A 105 12.03 -22.98 -30.27
C ILE A 105 13.42 -23.17 -30.87
N TRP A 106 14.20 -24.09 -30.31
CA TRP A 106 15.57 -24.39 -30.74
C TRP A 106 15.65 -25.79 -31.32
N THR A 107 16.43 -25.98 -32.38
CA THR A 107 16.84 -27.31 -32.84
C THR A 107 18.02 -27.81 -31.99
N GLU A 108 18.23 -29.13 -31.94
CA GLU A 108 19.34 -29.73 -31.20
C GLU A 108 20.70 -29.15 -31.61
N SER A 109 20.97 -29.06 -32.92
CA SER A 109 22.22 -28.52 -33.46
C SER A 109 22.43 -27.04 -33.11
N ALA A 110 21.36 -26.25 -33.19
CA ALA A 110 21.35 -24.85 -32.79
C ALA A 110 21.69 -24.68 -31.30
N PHE A 111 21.15 -25.56 -30.46
CA PHE A 111 21.34 -25.52 -29.02
C PHE A 111 22.78 -25.88 -28.62
N ARG A 112 23.38 -26.91 -29.23
CA ARG A 112 24.79 -27.27 -29.03
C ARG A 112 25.73 -26.15 -29.47
N LYS A 113 25.45 -25.51 -30.61
CA LYS A 113 26.26 -24.42 -31.18
C LYS A 113 26.37 -23.19 -30.27
N LEU A 114 25.42 -22.96 -29.35
CA LEU A 114 25.46 -21.81 -28.43
C LEU A 114 26.66 -21.87 -27.47
N ASP A 115 27.05 -23.05 -27.00
CA ASP A 115 28.19 -23.20 -26.08
C ASP A 115 29.52 -22.94 -26.82
N GLU A 116 29.61 -23.25 -28.11
CA GLU A 116 30.77 -22.89 -28.95
C GLU A 116 30.81 -21.40 -29.29
N LEU A 117 29.64 -20.80 -29.54
CA LEU A 117 29.52 -19.42 -30.01
C LEU A 117 29.73 -18.38 -28.91
N TYR A 118 29.29 -18.68 -27.68
CA TYR A 118 29.41 -17.78 -26.53
C TYR A 118 30.36 -18.30 -25.45
N GLY A 119 30.73 -19.58 -25.46
CA GLY A 119 31.61 -20.18 -24.46
C GLY A 119 30.90 -20.46 -23.13
N THR A 120 31.72 -20.66 -22.10
CA THR A 120 31.33 -20.74 -20.70
C THR A 120 32.20 -19.77 -19.89
N TRP A 121 31.86 -19.46 -18.64
CA TRP A 121 32.72 -18.61 -17.82
C TRP A 121 34.15 -19.13 -17.62
N ARG A 122 34.38 -20.44 -17.79
CA ARG A 122 35.71 -21.07 -17.68
C ARG A 122 36.44 -21.16 -19.02
N LYS A 123 35.71 -21.25 -20.14
CA LYS A 123 36.24 -21.42 -21.49
C LYS A 123 35.69 -20.33 -22.39
N ALA A 124 36.56 -19.45 -22.89
CA ALA A 124 36.17 -18.38 -23.80
C ALA A 124 35.49 -18.91 -25.08
N ALA A 125 34.77 -18.02 -25.78
CA ALA A 125 34.10 -18.36 -27.02
C ALA A 125 35.11 -18.83 -28.09
N SER A 126 34.74 -19.86 -28.85
CA SER A 126 35.60 -20.37 -29.93
C SER A 126 35.36 -19.64 -31.24
N LEU A 127 34.12 -19.23 -31.51
CA LEU A 127 33.73 -18.55 -32.76
C LEU A 127 33.83 -17.02 -32.70
N LYS A 128 34.11 -16.45 -31.53
CA LYS A 128 34.23 -15.01 -31.32
C LYS A 128 35.56 -14.69 -30.67
N SER A 129 36.37 -13.87 -31.34
CA SER A 129 37.62 -13.38 -30.77
C SER A 129 37.33 -12.48 -29.57
N ASN A 130 38.15 -12.62 -28.52
CA ASN A 130 38.15 -11.76 -27.32
C ASN A 130 36.79 -11.60 -26.63
N TYR A 131 35.91 -12.60 -26.72
CA TYR A 131 34.61 -12.59 -26.06
C TYR A 131 34.52 -13.66 -24.96
N ASN A 132 33.99 -13.25 -23.81
CA ASN A 132 33.60 -14.14 -22.71
C ASN A 132 32.26 -13.68 -22.10
N LEU A 133 31.61 -14.57 -21.35
CA LEU A 133 30.33 -14.30 -20.72
C LEU A 133 30.43 -13.20 -19.65
N PRO A 134 29.43 -12.32 -19.54
CA PRO A 134 29.36 -11.31 -18.48
C PRO A 134 29.38 -11.93 -17.09
N MET A 135 30.09 -11.29 -16.15
CA MET A 135 30.10 -11.70 -14.75
C MET A 135 28.81 -11.31 -14.03
N HIS A 136 28.39 -12.17 -13.09
CA HIS A 136 27.27 -11.88 -12.21
C HIS A 136 27.68 -10.86 -11.13
N LYS A 137 26.89 -9.80 -10.94
CA LYS A 137 27.06 -8.89 -9.79
C LYS A 137 26.69 -9.56 -8.46
N MET A 138 25.67 -10.41 -8.49
CA MET A 138 25.20 -11.20 -7.35
C MET A 138 25.02 -12.65 -7.81
N LEU A 139 25.61 -13.60 -7.08
CA LEU A 139 25.49 -15.03 -7.39
C LEU A 139 24.14 -15.61 -6.97
N ASN A 140 23.70 -15.30 -5.75
CA ASN A 140 22.38 -15.66 -5.25
C ASN A 140 21.45 -14.45 -5.33
N THR A 141 20.40 -14.54 -6.15
CA THR A 141 19.39 -13.48 -6.33
C THR A 141 18.15 -13.68 -5.45
N ASP A 142 18.03 -14.80 -4.74
CA ASP A 142 16.90 -15.06 -3.85
C ASP A 142 17.08 -14.30 -2.52
N LEU A 143 16.65 -13.04 -2.55
CA LEU A 143 16.71 -12.17 -1.37
C LEU A 143 15.83 -12.69 -0.23
N SER A 144 14.71 -13.37 -0.51
CA SER A 144 13.83 -13.93 0.53
C SER A 144 14.58 -15.01 1.32
N ARG A 145 15.28 -15.90 0.62
CA ARG A 145 16.12 -16.93 1.27
C ARG A 145 17.27 -16.33 2.05
N ILE A 146 17.97 -15.34 1.48
CA ILE A 146 19.07 -14.64 2.16
C ILE A 146 18.55 -13.97 3.43
N LEU A 147 17.49 -13.16 3.35
CA LEU A 147 16.96 -12.44 4.50
C LEU A 147 16.47 -13.38 5.60
N LYS A 148 15.93 -14.55 5.26
CA LYS A 148 15.44 -15.55 6.23
C LYS A 148 16.52 -16.52 6.72
N SER A 149 17.76 -16.36 6.28
CA SER A 149 18.83 -17.26 6.68
C SER A 149 19.16 -17.11 8.18
N PRO A 150 19.48 -18.21 8.89
CA PRO A 150 19.72 -18.17 10.33
C PRO A 150 20.91 -17.28 10.71
N GLU A 151 21.91 -17.17 9.83
CA GLU A 151 23.10 -16.34 10.02
C GLU A 151 22.73 -14.86 10.11
N ILE A 152 21.82 -14.40 9.23
CA ILE A 152 21.32 -13.03 9.24
C ILE A 152 20.36 -12.85 10.42
N GLN A 153 19.38 -13.75 10.57
CA GLN A 153 18.34 -13.61 11.61
C GLN A 153 18.92 -13.59 13.03
N ARG A 154 19.99 -14.34 13.30
CA ARG A 154 20.68 -14.34 14.61
C ARG A 154 21.30 -12.97 14.94
N ALA A 155 21.71 -12.21 13.95
CA ALA A 155 22.32 -10.88 14.14
C ALA A 155 21.28 -9.74 14.16
N LEU A 156 20.03 -10.00 13.74
CA LEU A 156 19.00 -8.97 13.65
C LEU A 156 18.34 -8.65 14.99
N ARG A 157 17.97 -7.38 15.15
CA ARG A 157 17.16 -6.89 16.28
C ARG A 157 15.67 -7.15 16.02
N ALA A 158 14.88 -7.18 17.09
CA ALA A 158 13.43 -7.31 16.98
C ALA A 158 12.81 -6.17 16.14
N PRO A 159 11.90 -6.47 15.20
CA PRO A 159 11.28 -5.43 14.37
C PRO A 159 10.36 -4.47 15.16
N CYS A 160 10.62 -3.16 15.07
CA CYS A 160 9.76 -2.13 15.63
C CYS A 160 8.57 -1.80 14.69
N LYS A 161 7.51 -2.61 14.73
CA LYS A 161 6.32 -2.42 13.86
C LYS A 161 5.26 -1.45 14.43
N LYS A 162 5.49 -0.89 15.61
CA LYS A 162 4.53 0.00 16.28
C LYS A 162 4.58 1.40 15.66
N ILE A 163 3.50 1.76 14.96
CA ILE A 163 3.33 3.10 14.38
C ILE A 163 2.83 4.05 15.49
N HIS A 164 3.68 4.98 15.91
CA HIS A 164 3.31 6.04 16.85
C HIS A 164 2.66 7.18 16.09
N ARG A 165 1.32 7.26 16.15
CA ARG A 165 0.57 8.37 15.56
C ARG A 165 0.57 9.58 16.48
N ARG A 166 0.43 10.77 15.89
CA ARG A 166 0.26 12.01 16.64
C ARG A 166 -0.94 11.87 17.59
N VAL A 167 -0.70 12.03 18.89
CA VAL A 167 -1.75 12.07 19.90
C VAL A 167 -2.23 13.52 20.04
N LEU A 168 -3.53 13.75 19.89
CA LEU A 168 -4.11 15.07 20.14
C LEU A 168 -3.93 15.45 21.62
N LYS A 169 -3.24 16.57 21.86
CA LYS A 169 -3.05 17.11 23.21
C LYS A 169 -4.36 17.68 23.73
N LYS A 170 -5.01 16.95 24.64
CA LYS A 170 -6.23 17.39 25.33
C LYS A 170 -5.85 18.28 26.53
N ASN A 171 -6.58 19.37 26.74
CA ASN A 171 -6.35 20.29 27.86
C ASN A 171 -6.71 19.61 29.21
N PRO A 172 -5.76 19.44 30.15
CA PRO A 172 -6.01 18.78 31.45
C PRO A 172 -6.96 19.55 32.37
N LEU A 173 -6.96 20.88 32.31
CA LEU A 173 -7.83 21.71 33.14
C LEU A 173 -9.31 21.56 32.76
N LYS A 174 -9.56 21.26 31.48
CA LYS A 174 -10.89 21.00 30.94
C LYS A 174 -11.25 19.51 30.94
N ASN A 175 -10.27 18.61 30.81
CA ASN A 175 -10.49 17.16 30.78
C ASN A 175 -9.93 16.46 32.02
N LEU A 176 -10.82 16.11 32.96
CA LEU A 176 -10.46 15.48 34.23
C LEU A 176 -9.64 14.20 34.05
N ARG A 177 -9.97 13.31 33.10
CA ARG A 177 -9.22 12.04 32.92
C ARG A 177 -7.77 12.28 32.49
N ILE A 178 -7.54 13.32 31.70
CA ILE A 178 -6.17 13.72 31.30
C ILE A 178 -5.44 14.32 32.49
N MET A 179 -6.11 15.14 33.32
CA MET A 179 -5.54 15.60 34.58
C MET A 179 -5.15 14.44 35.49
N LEU A 180 -6.01 13.42 35.62
CA LEU A 180 -5.72 12.26 36.46
C LEU A 180 -4.60 11.37 35.89
N LYS A 181 -4.51 11.27 34.56
CA LYS A 181 -3.41 10.55 33.89
C LYS A 181 -2.06 11.22 34.14
N LEU A 182 -2.04 12.55 34.27
CA LEU A 182 -0.82 13.33 34.52
C LEU A 182 -0.52 13.48 36.02
N ASN A 183 -1.55 13.71 36.83
CA ASN A 183 -1.48 13.91 38.27
C ASN A 183 -2.65 13.18 38.97
N PRO A 184 -2.42 11.94 39.46
CA PRO A 184 -3.43 11.18 40.17
C PRO A 184 -3.94 11.85 41.46
N TYR A 185 -3.08 12.61 42.16
CA TYR A 185 -3.44 13.30 43.41
C TYR A 185 -4.50 14.39 43.20
N ALA A 186 -4.65 14.91 41.98
CA ALA A 186 -5.71 15.86 41.64
C ALA A 186 -7.13 15.32 41.93
N LYS A 187 -7.32 13.98 41.93
CA LYS A 187 -8.60 13.35 42.31
C LYS A 187 -8.94 13.61 43.78
N THR A 188 -7.99 13.33 44.67
CA THR A 188 -8.13 13.50 46.11
C THR A 188 -8.25 14.96 46.47
N MET A 189 -7.41 15.81 45.88
CA MET A 189 -7.46 17.25 46.06
C MET A 189 -8.83 17.82 45.68
N ARG A 190 -9.36 17.48 44.50
CA ARG A 190 -10.69 17.93 44.04
C ARG A 190 -11.82 17.39 44.93
N ARG A 191 -11.74 16.15 45.40
CA ARG A 191 -12.72 15.57 46.33
C ARG A 191 -12.72 16.33 47.66
N ASN A 192 -11.54 16.57 48.23
CA ASN A 192 -11.39 17.26 49.50
C ASN A 192 -11.87 18.72 49.41
N THR A 193 -11.61 19.40 48.30
CA THR A 193 -12.12 20.77 48.09
C THR A 193 -13.65 20.80 47.95
N ILE A 194 -14.25 19.86 47.21
CA ILE A 194 -15.72 19.74 47.11
C ILE A 194 -16.35 19.49 48.49
N LEU A 195 -15.83 18.53 49.26
CA LEU A 195 -16.33 18.25 50.61
C LEU A 195 -16.19 19.46 51.54
N ARG A 196 -15.05 20.16 51.49
CA ARG A 196 -14.81 21.38 52.26
C ARG A 196 -15.78 22.49 51.87
N GLN A 197 -16.01 22.71 50.58
CA GLN A 197 -16.93 23.75 50.09
C GLN A 197 -18.38 23.46 50.47
N ALA A 198 -18.83 22.20 50.34
CA ALA A 198 -20.17 21.79 50.75
C ALA A 198 -20.38 21.98 52.26
N LYS A 199 -19.38 21.62 53.09
CA LYS A 199 -19.41 21.85 54.54
C LYS A 199 -19.54 23.35 54.86
N ASN A 200 -18.73 24.19 54.22
CA ASN A 200 -18.75 25.64 54.44
C ASN A 200 -20.06 26.28 53.98
N HIS A 201 -20.64 25.82 52.86
CA HIS A 201 -21.94 26.28 52.39
C HIS A 201 -23.04 25.92 53.38
N LYS A 202 -23.06 24.68 53.88
CA LYS A 202 -24.02 24.24 54.89
C LYS A 202 -23.94 25.12 56.14
N ILE A 203 -22.74 25.33 56.70
CA ILE A 203 -22.52 26.21 57.85
C ILE A 203 -23.04 27.64 57.58
N ARG A 204 -22.83 28.18 56.37
CA ARG A 204 -23.34 29.50 56.01
C ARG A 204 -24.87 29.54 55.92
N MET A 205 -25.49 28.50 55.36
CA MET A 205 -26.95 28.41 55.27
C MET A 205 -27.57 28.25 56.67
N ASP A 206 -27.01 27.40 57.51
CA ASP A 206 -27.46 27.21 58.90
C ASP A 206 -27.32 28.51 59.70
N LYS A 207 -26.20 29.23 59.54
CA LYS A 207 -25.99 30.55 60.16
C LYS A 207 -26.95 31.62 59.63
N ALA A 208 -27.26 31.61 58.33
CA ALA A 208 -28.23 32.52 57.73
C ALA A 208 -29.67 32.19 58.18
N ALA A 209 -30.01 30.91 58.34
CA ALA A 209 -31.30 30.45 58.87
C ALA A 209 -31.44 30.86 60.35
N ALA A 210 -30.43 30.60 61.19
CA ALA A 210 -30.43 31.04 62.58
C ALA A 210 -30.53 32.58 62.71
N ALA A 211 -29.90 33.34 61.81
CA ALA A 211 -30.02 34.79 61.78
C ALA A 211 -31.38 35.30 61.27
N LEU A 212 -32.15 34.49 60.55
CA LEU A 212 -33.53 34.78 60.16
C LEU A 212 -34.50 34.43 61.29
N GLU A 213 -34.32 33.28 61.95
CA GLU A 213 -35.08 32.88 63.16
C GLU A 213 -34.92 33.91 64.29
N ALA A 214 -33.68 34.34 64.56
CA ALA A 214 -33.42 35.39 65.55
C ALA A 214 -34.04 36.75 65.20
N LYS A 215 -34.42 36.99 63.94
CA LYS A 215 -35.15 38.19 63.49
C LYS A 215 -36.67 38.00 63.53
N SER A 216 -37.19 36.78 63.45
CA SER A 216 -38.62 36.49 63.64
C SER A 216 -39.02 36.45 65.10
N ASP A 217 -38.13 36.03 66.00
CA ASP A 217 -38.36 36.03 67.46
C ASP A 217 -38.45 37.45 68.06
N GLN A 218 -38.10 38.49 67.30
CA GLN A 218 -38.27 39.90 67.68
C GLN A 218 -39.59 40.54 67.19
N LYS A 219 -40.62 39.77 66.81
CA LYS A 219 -41.95 40.33 66.54
C LYS A 219 -43.10 39.59 67.23
N GLY A 220 -43.44 40.09 68.42
CA GLY A 220 -44.80 40.15 68.97
C GLY A 220 -45.21 41.60 69.28
N VAL A 221 -46.28 42.07 68.62
CA VAL A 221 -47.26 43.17 68.93
C VAL A 221 -46.73 44.63 69.07
N GLU A 222 -46.78 45.45 68.00
CA GLU A 222 -47.76 46.55 67.65
C GLU A 222 -47.55 47.88 68.41
N GLY A 223 -47.54 49.07 67.81
CA GLY A 223 -47.72 49.50 66.43
C GLY A 223 -47.52 51.03 66.32
N LYS A 224 -47.05 51.49 65.16
CA LYS A 224 -47.38 52.80 64.57
C LYS A 224 -46.97 52.82 63.10
N LYS A 225 -47.95 53.03 62.22
CA LYS A 225 -47.83 53.53 60.83
C LYS A 225 -48.87 54.64 60.68
N PRO A 226 -48.81 55.53 59.67
CA PRO A 226 -47.74 55.85 58.70
C PRO A 226 -47.37 57.36 58.76
N VAL A 227 -46.48 57.94 57.94
CA VAL A 227 -46.74 58.61 56.64
C VAL A 227 -45.38 58.91 55.98
N VAL A 228 -45.05 58.23 54.88
CA VAL A 228 -44.89 58.73 53.49
C VAL A 228 -43.92 59.92 53.29
N GLY A 229 -42.79 59.62 52.64
CA GLY A 229 -41.93 60.55 51.93
C GLY A 229 -41.13 59.79 50.86
N ASN A 230 -41.57 59.89 49.60
CA ASN A 230 -41.02 59.24 48.41
C ASN A 230 -39.65 59.81 47.99
N LYS A 231 -38.77 58.93 47.48
CA LYS A 231 -37.82 59.05 46.34
C LYS A 231 -36.67 58.05 46.56
N GLU A 232 -36.23 57.15 45.69
CA GLU A 232 -36.63 56.66 44.36
C GLU A 232 -35.88 55.31 44.19
N LYS A 233 -36.50 54.31 43.56
CA LYS A 233 -35.84 53.09 43.06
C LYS A 233 -35.73 53.19 41.53
N LYS A 234 -34.60 52.78 40.96
CA LYS A 234 -34.51 52.08 39.66
C LYS A 234 -33.85 50.72 39.93
N ALA A 235 -34.62 49.62 39.93
CA ALA A 235 -34.93 48.71 38.81
C ALA A 235 -33.67 47.98 38.30
N VAL A 236 -33.55 46.65 38.28
CA VAL A 236 -34.27 45.59 37.52
C VAL A 236 -33.76 44.24 38.11
N GLY A 237 -34.45 43.10 38.23
CA GLY A 237 -35.76 42.60 37.83
C GLY A 237 -35.75 41.06 38.09
N ASP A 238 -36.71 40.57 38.86
CA ASP A 238 -36.95 39.14 39.10
C ASP A 238 -37.58 38.47 37.88
N LYS A 239 -37.18 37.23 37.56
CA LYS A 239 -38.11 36.23 37.03
C LYS A 239 -37.85 34.85 37.66
N LYS A 240 -38.71 34.56 38.63
CA LYS A 240 -38.91 33.28 39.31
C LYS A 240 -39.43 32.22 38.32
N LEU A 241 -38.94 31.00 38.49
CA LEU A 241 -39.41 29.77 37.86
C LEU A 241 -40.91 29.51 38.13
N LYS A 242 -41.64 29.08 37.10
CA LYS A 242 -42.81 28.19 37.22
C LYS A 242 -42.43 26.82 36.68
N LYS A 243 -42.66 25.76 37.47
CA LYS A 243 -42.54 24.35 37.06
C LYS A 243 -43.64 23.99 36.05
N PRO A 244 -43.38 23.02 35.14
CA PRO A 244 -44.31 22.65 34.08
C PRO A 244 -45.40 21.67 34.58
N VAL A 245 -46.60 21.84 34.05
CA VAL A 245 -47.72 20.89 34.15
C VAL A 245 -47.70 19.96 32.93
N VAL A 246 -48.09 18.72 33.20
CA VAL A 246 -48.20 17.53 32.36
C VAL A 246 -48.93 17.74 31.03
N GLY A 247 -48.33 17.17 29.97
CA GLY A 247 -49.00 16.31 28.97
C GLY A 247 -49.86 16.94 27.88
N LYS A 248 -49.40 16.83 26.62
CA LYS A 248 -50.20 16.30 25.49
C LYS A 248 -49.33 15.96 24.27
N LYS A 249 -49.79 14.92 23.57
CA LYS A 249 -49.20 14.11 22.48
C LYS A 249 -49.06 14.84 21.13
N ALA A 250 -48.31 14.15 20.25
CA ALA A 250 -48.40 14.09 18.77
C ALA A 250 -47.76 15.26 18.01
N ALA A 251 -47.25 15.12 16.78
CA ALA A 251 -46.77 14.05 15.91
C ALA A 251 -46.14 14.80 14.72
N GLY A 252 -45.08 14.30 14.07
CA GLY A 252 -44.54 14.99 12.88
C GLY A 252 -43.19 14.49 12.39
N THR A 253 -43.23 13.37 11.69
CA THR A 253 -42.17 12.69 10.93
C THR A 253 -41.45 13.54 9.87
N LYS A 254 -40.12 13.36 9.73
CA LYS A 254 -39.49 12.91 8.46
C LYS A 254 -38.05 12.42 8.68
N LYS A 255 -37.81 11.18 8.24
CA LYS A 255 -36.54 10.41 8.15
C LYS A 255 -35.84 10.77 6.83
N PRO A 256 -34.53 10.53 6.67
CA PRO A 256 -34.08 9.28 6.03
C PRO A 256 -32.78 8.75 6.66
N ALA A 257 -32.22 7.59 6.36
CA ALA A 257 -32.67 6.24 6.07
C ALA A 257 -31.39 5.40 6.27
N ALA A 258 -31.48 4.29 6.99
CA ALA A 258 -30.35 3.38 7.21
C ALA A 258 -30.39 2.29 6.13
N GLU A 259 -29.26 2.09 5.46
CA GLU A 259 -29.06 1.00 4.50
C GLU A 259 -28.29 -0.16 5.17
N LYS A 260 -28.76 -1.37 4.89
CA LYS A 260 -28.40 -2.66 5.51
C LYS A 260 -26.99 -3.11 5.09
N LYS A 261 -26.28 -3.80 5.99
CA LYS A 261 -25.19 -4.72 5.62
C LYS A 261 -25.65 -6.19 5.75
N PRO A 262 -25.29 -7.05 4.80
CA PRO A 262 -25.70 -8.45 4.76
C PRO A 262 -24.81 -9.34 5.62
N THR A 263 -25.44 -10.36 6.20
CA THR A 263 -24.87 -11.52 6.88
C THR A 263 -24.17 -12.45 5.88
N GLU A 264 -22.91 -12.75 6.13
CA GLU A 264 -22.12 -13.70 5.33
C GLU A 264 -22.02 -15.06 6.04
N LYS A 265 -22.09 -16.10 5.20
CA LYS A 265 -22.27 -17.52 5.51
C LYS A 265 -21.03 -18.16 6.14
N LYS A 266 -21.28 -19.10 7.05
CA LYS A 266 -20.31 -20.05 7.62
C LYS A 266 -20.11 -21.21 6.62
N PRO A 267 -18.87 -21.61 6.26
CA PRO A 267 -18.65 -22.88 5.59
C PRO A 267 -18.31 -23.99 6.60
N THR A 268 -18.69 -25.17 6.16
CA THR A 268 -18.64 -26.51 6.72
C THR A 268 -17.21 -27.03 6.99
N SER A 269 -17.09 -27.89 8.00
CA SER A 269 -16.00 -28.88 8.10
C SER A 269 -16.60 -30.21 8.50
N GLU A 270 -16.62 -31.15 7.54
CA GLU A 270 -16.90 -32.57 7.72
C GLU A 270 -15.63 -33.32 8.18
N GLU A 271 -15.88 -34.29 9.08
CA GLU A 271 -15.24 -35.59 9.30
C GLU A 271 -13.73 -35.78 9.57
N LYS A 272 -13.46 -36.35 10.77
CA LYS A 272 -12.79 -37.64 11.10
C LYS A 272 -12.21 -37.51 12.52
N LYS A 273 -12.29 -38.44 13.48
CA LYS A 273 -12.73 -39.84 13.61
C LYS A 273 -12.80 -40.09 15.13
N ALA A 274 -13.83 -40.76 15.64
CA ALA A 274 -13.77 -41.43 16.94
C ALA A 274 -14.80 -42.57 17.04
N ALA A 275 -14.33 -43.68 17.60
CA ALA A 275 -15.02 -44.80 18.25
C ALA A 275 -15.37 -46.07 17.43
N ALA A 276 -15.13 -47.18 18.16
CA ALA A 276 -15.40 -48.61 17.94
C ALA A 276 -14.38 -49.39 17.10
#